data_AF-A0A383D890-F1
#
_entry.id   AF-A0A383D890-F1
#
_cell.length_a   1.000
_cell.length_b   1.000
_cell.length_c   1.000
_cell.angle_alpha   90.00
_cell.angle_beta   90.00
_cell.angle_gamma   90.00
#
_symmetry.space_group_name_H-M   'P 1'
#
loop_
_entity.id
_entity.type
_entity.pdbx_description
1 polymer ?
#
loop_
_entity_poly.entity_id
_entity_poly.type
_entity_poly.pdbx_seq_one_letter_code
_entity_poly.pdbx_strand_id
1 'polypeptide(L)'
;MATNPPLALIASTIMIATYGCSDAPVGMDKPTVPKAQRLSRSLLEDKVRGGWVGQMIGVAYGGPTEFRSNGKIIEDEIPWAPENVRDTLNQDDLYVEMTFAHVMDTVGLDATTEQYGDMFRDSEYRLWHANAGARRLLNRGIKAP
;
A
#
# COMPACT_ATOMS: atom_id res chain seq x y z
N MET A 1 -37.79 -73.44 3.09
CA MET A 1 -38.08 -72.63 4.28
C MET A 1 -36.73 -72.10 4.78
N ALA A 2 -36.59 -70.77 4.95
CA ALA A 2 -35.38 -69.97 5.28
C ALA A 2 -34.30 -69.90 4.16
N THR A 3 -33.92 -68.81 3.47
CA THR A 3 -33.68 -67.35 3.69
C THR A 3 -32.22 -66.96 4.00
N ASN A 4 -31.53 -66.44 2.97
CA ASN A 4 -30.52 -65.35 2.87
C ASN A 4 -29.17 -65.45 3.64
N PRO A 5 -28.08 -64.70 3.28
CA PRO A 5 -27.99 -63.54 2.37
C PRO A 5 -26.80 -63.52 1.36
N PRO A 6 -26.72 -62.48 0.49
CA PRO A 6 -25.63 -62.26 -0.46
C PRO A 6 -24.44 -61.47 0.12
N LEU A 7 -23.25 -61.67 -0.47
CA LEU A 7 -22.04 -60.87 -0.23
C LEU A 7 -22.25 -59.44 -0.77
N ALA A 8 -22.49 -58.49 0.14
CA ALA A 8 -22.51 -57.07 -0.17
C ALA A 8 -21.07 -56.52 -0.21
N LEU A 9 -20.63 -56.11 -1.40
CA LEU A 9 -19.40 -55.38 -1.65
C LEU A 9 -19.59 -53.93 -1.16
N ILE A 10 -18.90 -53.55 -0.09
CA ILE A 10 -18.91 -52.18 0.45
C ILE A 10 -17.96 -51.34 -0.43
N ALA A 11 -18.52 -50.59 -1.37
CA ALA A 11 -17.81 -49.50 -2.04
C ALA A 11 -18.06 -48.21 -1.26
N SER A 12 -17.05 -47.76 -0.52
CA SER A 12 -17.07 -46.46 0.17
C SER A 12 -16.89 -45.32 -0.85
N THR A 13 -17.99 -44.66 -1.22
CA THR A 13 -17.96 -43.41 -1.98
C THR A 13 -17.55 -42.26 -1.06
N ILE A 14 -16.36 -41.71 -1.28
CA ILE A 14 -15.92 -40.45 -0.66
C ILE A 14 -16.68 -39.30 -1.35
N MET A 15 -17.66 -38.72 -0.66
CA MET A 15 -18.32 -37.48 -1.05
C MET A 15 -17.42 -36.29 -0.69
N ILE A 16 -16.68 -35.78 -1.67
CA ILE A 16 -16.00 -34.48 -1.56
C ILE A 16 -17.08 -33.40 -1.66
N ALA A 17 -17.43 -32.79 -0.52
CA ALA A 17 -18.29 -31.62 -0.49
C ALA A 17 -17.51 -30.40 -1.00
N THR A 18 -17.61 -30.11 -2.30
CA THR A 18 -17.19 -28.82 -2.86
C THR A 18 -18.21 -27.76 -2.46
N TYR A 19 -17.96 -27.05 -1.35
CA TYR A 19 -18.63 -25.78 -1.09
C TYR A 19 -18.08 -24.74 -2.08
N GLY A 20 -18.66 -24.73 -3.27
CA GLY A 20 -18.43 -23.71 -4.29
C GLY A 20 -19.06 -22.38 -3.87
N CYS A 21 -18.33 -21.30 -4.18
CA CYS A 21 -18.77 -19.91 -4.14
C CYS A 21 -20.24 -19.75 -4.51
N SER A 22 -21.02 -19.10 -3.65
CA SER A 22 -22.34 -18.62 -4.03
C SER A 22 -22.18 -17.54 -5.11
N ASP A 23 -22.64 -17.82 -6.33
CA ASP A 23 -22.88 -16.86 -7.41
C ASP A 23 -24.07 -15.95 -7.06
N ALA A 24 -23.99 -15.23 -5.94
CA ALA A 24 -24.90 -14.12 -5.70
C ALA A 24 -24.45 -12.98 -6.63
N PRO A 25 -25.30 -12.47 -7.54
CA PRO A 25 -24.96 -11.31 -8.33
C PRO A 25 -24.95 -10.11 -7.38
N VAL A 26 -23.76 -9.73 -6.90
CA VAL A 26 -23.56 -8.39 -6.36
C VAL A 26 -23.84 -7.45 -7.52
N GLY A 27 -24.91 -6.66 -7.41
CA GLY A 27 -25.20 -5.60 -8.35
C GLY A 27 -24.02 -4.64 -8.38
N MET A 28 -23.11 -4.84 -9.32
CA MET A 28 -22.09 -3.86 -9.64
C MET A 28 -22.79 -2.73 -10.39
N ASP A 29 -23.28 -1.74 -9.64
CA ASP A 29 -23.49 -0.43 -10.22
C ASP A 29 -22.22 -0.04 -10.96
N LYS A 30 -22.36 0.34 -12.24
CA LYS A 30 -21.23 0.80 -13.04
C LYS A 30 -20.52 1.91 -12.26
N PRO A 31 -19.19 1.84 -12.05
CA PRO A 31 -18.45 2.91 -11.39
C PRO A 31 -18.76 4.22 -12.11
N THR A 32 -19.42 5.14 -11.42
CA THR A 32 -19.66 6.48 -11.96
C THR A 32 -18.31 7.19 -11.94
N VAL A 33 -17.72 7.40 -13.12
CA VAL A 33 -16.48 8.17 -13.23
C VAL A 33 -16.79 9.59 -12.72
N PRO A 34 -16.08 10.08 -11.69
CA PRO A 34 -16.30 11.42 -11.18
C PRO A 34 -16.11 12.44 -12.30
N LYS A 35 -17.06 13.38 -12.43
CA LYS A 35 -16.94 14.46 -13.41
C LYS A 35 -15.70 15.30 -13.08
N ALA A 36 -14.87 15.57 -14.09
CA ALA A 36 -13.68 16.41 -13.94
C ALA A 36 -14.06 17.78 -13.36
N GLN A 37 -13.35 18.20 -12.31
CA GLN A 37 -13.53 19.50 -11.67
C GLN A 37 -12.44 20.47 -12.15
N ARG A 38 -12.84 21.71 -12.45
CA ARG A 38 -11.88 22.79 -12.74
C ARG A 38 -11.57 23.54 -11.46
N LEU A 39 -10.28 23.70 -11.16
CA LEU A 39 -9.79 24.48 -10.03
C LEU A 39 -9.06 25.73 -10.53
N SER A 40 -9.10 26.80 -9.74
CA SER A 40 -8.14 27.89 -9.93
C SER A 40 -6.73 27.38 -9.60
N ARG A 41 -5.71 28.02 -10.17
CA ARG A 41 -4.31 27.69 -9.85
C ARG A 41 -4.01 27.82 -8.36
N SER A 42 -4.51 28.87 -7.72
CA SER A 42 -4.32 29.09 -6.28
C SER A 42 -4.95 27.99 -5.43
N LEU A 43 -6.14 27.52 -5.79
CA LEU A 43 -6.82 26.44 -5.08
C LEU A 43 -6.14 25.09 -5.30
N LEU A 44 -5.60 24.85 -6.51
CA LEU A 44 -4.79 23.67 -6.77
C LEU A 44 -3.52 23.67 -5.91
N GLU A 45 -2.81 24.80 -5.85
CA GLU A 45 -1.60 24.94 -5.04
C GLU A 45 -1.88 24.73 -3.56
N ASP A 46 -2.95 25.33 -3.03
CA ASP A 46 -3.39 25.14 -1.65
C ASP A 46 -3.62 23.65 -1.33
N LYS A 47 -4.29 22.92 -2.23
CA LYS A 47 -4.50 21.48 -2.08
C LYS A 47 -3.22 20.66 -2.12
N VAL A 48 -2.30 20.97 -3.02
CA VAL A 48 -1.00 20.28 -3.12
C VAL A 48 -0.19 20.51 -1.84
N ARG A 49 -0.12 21.75 -1.37
CA ARG A 49 0.57 22.09 -0.10
C ARG A 49 -0.10 21.41 1.10
N GLY A 50 -1.43 21.43 1.14
CA GLY A 50 -2.21 20.76 2.19
C GLY A 50 -2.00 19.24 2.20
N GLY A 51 -1.82 18.62 1.03
CA GLY A 51 -1.46 17.20 0.91
C GLY A 51 -0.13 16.89 1.60
N TRP A 52 0.92 17.65 1.27
CA TRP A 52 2.24 17.50 1.90
C TRP A 52 2.21 17.71 3.42
N VAL A 53 1.55 18.78 3.88
CA VAL A 53 1.43 19.06 5.33
C VAL A 53 0.63 17.96 6.03
N GLY A 54 -0.48 17.51 5.43
CA GLY A 54 -1.33 16.45 5.98
C GLY A 54 -0.57 15.13 6.13
N GLN A 55 0.24 14.76 5.14
CA GLN A 55 1.10 13.60 5.21
C GLN A 55 2.12 13.71 6.34
N MET A 56 2.84 14.84 6.44
CA MET A 56 3.81 15.03 7.52
C MET A 56 3.15 14.95 8.91
N ILE A 57 1.95 15.52 9.07
CA ILE A 57 1.19 15.39 10.32
C ILE A 57 0.81 13.93 10.57
N GLY A 58 0.34 13.21 9.56
CA GLY A 58 -0.02 11.79 9.65
C GLY A 58 1.14 10.92 10.11
N VAL A 59 2.32 11.11 9.51
CA VAL A 59 3.56 10.40 9.88
C VAL A 59 3.95 10.71 11.32
N ALA A 60 3.96 12.00 11.71
CA ALA A 60 4.30 12.42 13.07
C ALA A 60 3.32 11.87 14.11
N TYR A 61 2.04 11.81 13.78
CA TYR A 61 0.99 11.30 14.66
C TYR A 61 1.03 9.78 14.78
N GLY A 62 1.36 9.07 13.69
CA GLY A 62 1.45 7.61 13.66
C GLY A 62 2.70 7.04 14.34
N GLY A 63 3.86 7.71 14.21
CA GLY A 63 5.15 7.21 14.72
C GLY A 63 5.15 6.76 16.20
N PRO A 64 4.54 7.50 17.14
CA PRO A 64 4.43 7.09 18.54
C PRO A 64 3.60 5.83 18.78
N THR A 65 2.90 5.31 17.79
CA THR A 65 2.06 4.10 17.91
C THR A 65 2.54 2.92 17.09
N GLU A 66 3.54 3.13 16.22
CA GLU A 66 4.06 2.11 15.31
C GLU A 66 4.48 0.85 16.08
N PHE A 67 3.94 -0.30 15.68
CA PHE A 67 4.13 -1.62 16.30
C PHE A 67 3.70 -1.76 17.78
N ARG A 68 2.97 -0.78 18.35
CA ARG A 68 2.56 -0.81 19.77
C ARG A 68 1.17 -1.39 20.02
N SER A 69 0.32 -1.52 18.99
CA SER A 69 -1.06 -2.03 19.13
C SER A 69 -1.44 -3.06 18.06
N ASN A 70 -0.76 -4.20 18.08
CA ASN A 70 -0.94 -5.25 17.07
C ASN A 70 -2.31 -5.94 17.24
N GLY A 71 -3.21 -5.73 16.27
CA GLY A 71 -4.54 -6.34 16.26
C GLY A 71 -5.53 -5.75 17.26
N LYS A 72 -5.26 -4.54 17.79
CA LYS A 72 -6.14 -3.83 18.73
C LYS A 72 -6.24 -2.35 18.36
N ILE A 73 -7.40 -1.75 18.61
CA ILE A 73 -7.57 -0.31 18.50
C ILE A 73 -6.88 0.34 19.70
N ILE A 74 -6.18 1.44 19.45
CA ILE A 74 -5.60 2.28 20.50
C ILE A 74 -6.72 3.17 21.01
N GLU A 75 -7.09 2.98 22.28
CA GLU A 75 -8.09 3.82 22.97
C GLU A 75 -7.46 4.95 23.80
N ASP A 76 -6.15 4.86 24.07
CA ASP A 76 -5.40 5.86 24.82
C ASP A 76 -5.09 7.11 23.96
N GLU A 77 -4.76 8.21 24.64
CA GLU A 77 -4.26 9.42 23.98
C GLU A 77 -2.91 9.15 23.30
N ILE A 78 -2.79 9.60 22.05
CA ILE A 78 -1.55 9.47 21.29
C ILE A 78 -0.66 10.67 21.62
N PRO A 79 0.57 10.46 22.14
CA PRO A 79 1.45 11.57 22.49
C PRO A 79 1.91 12.29 21.23
N TRP A 80 1.38 13.49 21.00
CA TRP A 80 1.65 14.32 19.84
C TRP A 80 1.89 15.78 20.23
N ALA A 81 2.82 16.43 19.54
CA ALA A 81 3.00 17.87 19.59
C ALA A 81 3.40 18.40 18.19
N PRO A 82 3.12 19.69 17.87
CA PRO A 82 3.45 20.26 16.55
C PRO A 82 4.93 20.12 16.15
N GLU A 83 5.84 20.15 17.11
CA GLU A 83 7.28 19.98 16.90
C GLU A 83 7.67 18.59 16.37
N ASN A 84 6.85 17.56 16.61
CA ASN A 84 7.08 16.20 16.11
C ASN A 84 7.10 16.17 14.57
N VAL A 85 6.43 17.13 13.91
CA VAL A 85 6.44 17.27 12.46
C VAL A 85 7.87 17.43 11.91
N ARG A 86 8.79 18.00 12.69
CA ARG A 86 10.19 18.16 12.25
C ARG A 86 10.90 16.81 12.08
N ASP A 87 10.54 15.81 12.89
CA ASP A 87 11.17 14.49 12.82
C ASP A 87 10.77 13.71 11.56
N THR A 88 9.64 14.06 10.92
CA THR A 88 9.18 13.33 9.74
C THR A 88 10.15 13.44 8.56
N LEU A 89 11.01 14.45 8.54
CA LEU A 89 12.08 14.57 7.55
C LEU A 89 13.08 13.41 7.61
N ASN A 90 13.15 12.71 8.73
CA ASN A 90 14.00 11.54 8.96
C ASN A 90 13.24 10.21 8.83
N GLN A 91 11.97 10.23 8.41
CA GLN A 91 11.13 9.04 8.22
C GLN A 91 11.09 8.66 6.73
N ASP A 92 11.03 7.35 6.42
CA ASP A 92 11.05 6.89 5.03
C ASP A 92 9.84 7.31 4.22
N ASP A 93 8.70 7.54 4.88
CA ASP A 93 7.51 8.13 4.27
C ASP A 93 7.83 9.46 3.55
N LEU A 94 8.84 10.21 3.99
CA LEU A 94 9.18 11.51 3.41
C LEU A 94 10.41 11.45 2.52
N TYR A 95 11.54 10.90 2.98
CA TYR A 95 12.76 10.98 2.17
C TYR A 95 12.71 10.11 0.90
N VAL A 96 11.92 9.03 0.90
CA VAL A 96 11.70 8.23 -0.32
C VAL A 96 10.88 9.03 -1.32
N GLU A 97 9.78 9.63 -0.88
CA GLU A 97 8.93 10.43 -1.76
C GLU A 97 9.63 11.70 -2.24
N MET A 98 10.44 12.34 -1.40
CA MET A 98 11.25 13.48 -1.81
C MET A 98 12.23 13.14 -2.93
N THR A 99 12.71 11.90 -2.98
CA THR A 99 13.55 11.42 -4.09
C THR A 99 12.76 11.41 -5.40
N PHE A 100 11.50 10.99 -5.38
CA PHE A 100 10.65 10.99 -6.58
C PHE A 100 10.16 12.39 -6.94
N ALA A 101 9.85 13.23 -5.95
CA ALA A 101 9.55 14.63 -6.17
C ALA A 101 10.71 15.36 -6.86
N HIS A 102 11.96 15.05 -6.48
CA HIS A 102 13.13 15.60 -7.13
C HIS A 102 13.27 15.16 -8.59
N VAL A 103 12.93 13.91 -8.93
CA VAL A 103 12.89 13.46 -10.33
C VAL A 103 11.84 14.23 -11.12
N MET A 104 10.64 14.42 -10.57
CA MET A 104 9.59 15.22 -11.24
C MET A 104 10.02 16.68 -11.47
N ASP A 105 10.72 17.28 -10.51
CA ASP A 105 11.20 18.66 -10.60
C ASP A 105 12.31 18.82 -11.65
N THR A 106 13.21 17.82 -11.77
CA THR A 106 14.40 17.92 -12.63
C THR A 106 14.22 17.33 -14.03
N VAL A 107 13.45 16.25 -14.15
CA VAL A 107 13.19 15.54 -15.42
C VAL A 107 11.84 15.95 -16.02
N GLY A 108 10.86 16.28 -15.19
CA GLY A 108 9.50 16.60 -15.59
C GLY A 108 8.49 15.50 -15.27
N LEU A 109 7.20 15.81 -15.52
CA LEU A 109 6.08 14.92 -15.21
C LEU A 109 6.03 13.65 -16.08
N ASP A 110 6.72 13.65 -17.23
CA ASP A 110 6.81 12.52 -18.16
C ASP A 110 8.02 11.60 -17.88
N ALA A 111 8.67 11.74 -16.71
CA ALA A 111 9.79 10.90 -16.31
C ALA A 111 9.41 9.41 -16.33
N THR A 112 10.30 8.57 -16.87
CA THR A 112 10.08 7.12 -16.96
C THR A 112 10.32 6.45 -15.61
N THR A 113 9.71 5.27 -15.39
CA THR A 113 10.00 4.49 -14.17
C THR A 113 11.48 4.18 -14.01
N GLU A 114 12.20 3.95 -15.11
CA GLU A 114 13.65 3.73 -15.07
C GLU A 114 14.39 4.94 -14.46
N GLN A 115 13.99 6.18 -14.78
CA GLN A 115 14.61 7.38 -14.22
C GLN A 115 14.35 7.55 -12.72
N TYR A 116 13.14 7.21 -12.25
CA TYR A 116 12.87 7.12 -10.82
C TYR A 116 13.71 6.03 -10.15
N GLY A 117 13.84 4.87 -10.81
CA GLY A 117 14.67 3.76 -10.36
C GLY A 117 16.14 4.12 -10.24
N ASP A 118 16.69 4.85 -11.21
CA ASP A 118 18.07 5.32 -11.21
C ASP A 118 18.34 6.25 -10.02
N MET A 119 17.46 7.23 -9.77
CA MET A 119 17.61 8.11 -8.61
C MET A 119 17.46 7.33 -7.28
N PHE A 120 16.48 6.42 -7.20
CA PHE A 120 16.26 5.62 -5.99
C PHE A 120 17.40 4.65 -5.70
N ARG A 121 18.03 4.09 -6.74
CA ARG A 121 19.22 3.24 -6.64
C ARG A 121 20.34 3.97 -5.90
N ASP A 122 20.55 5.24 -6.25
CA ASP A 122 21.67 6.06 -5.79
C ASP A 122 21.39 6.79 -4.47
N SER A 123 20.20 6.62 -3.89
CA SER A 123 19.83 7.16 -2.58
C SER A 123 20.71 6.63 -1.43
N GLU A 124 21.00 7.48 -0.43
CA GLU A 124 21.92 7.15 0.67
C GLU A 124 21.23 6.94 2.03
N TYR A 125 19.92 7.17 2.12
CA TYR A 125 19.17 6.96 3.36
C TYR A 125 18.94 5.48 3.67
N ARG A 126 18.51 5.20 4.90
CA ARG A 126 18.13 3.85 5.35
C ARG A 126 16.86 3.41 4.65
N LEU A 127 16.74 2.11 4.40
CA LEU A 127 15.56 1.53 3.78
C LEU A 127 15.21 0.24 4.49
N TRP A 128 13.92 -0.04 4.53
CA TRP A 128 13.38 -1.25 5.13
C TRP A 128 12.68 -2.12 4.08
N HIS A 129 12.62 -3.41 4.37
CA HIS A 129 11.87 -4.43 3.62
C HIS A 129 11.90 -4.30 2.09
N ALA A 130 10.77 -4.01 1.46
CA ALA A 130 10.62 -3.95 0.01
C ALA A 130 11.48 -2.86 -0.62
N ASN A 131 11.60 -1.69 0.03
CA ASN A 131 12.42 -0.59 -0.45
C ASN A 131 13.91 -0.98 -0.49
N ALA A 132 14.40 -1.63 0.57
CA ALA A 132 15.77 -2.15 0.61
C ALA A 132 15.99 -3.25 -0.45
N GLY A 133 14.98 -4.11 -0.65
CA GLY A 133 14.96 -5.13 -1.70
C GLY A 133 15.05 -4.51 -3.10
N ALA A 134 14.24 -3.50 -3.38
CA ALA A 134 14.22 -2.77 -4.64
C ALA A 134 15.59 -2.13 -4.94
N ARG A 135 16.16 -1.37 -3.99
CA ARG A 135 17.50 -0.78 -4.15
C ARG A 135 18.57 -1.84 -4.41
N ARG A 136 18.49 -2.99 -3.73
CA ARG A 136 19.41 -4.11 -3.97
C ARG A 136 19.28 -4.70 -5.38
N LEU A 137 18.07 -4.81 -5.94
CA LEU A 137 17.86 -5.32 -7.29
C LEU A 137 18.35 -4.32 -8.35
N LEU A 138 18.08 -3.03 -8.14
CA LEU A 138 18.60 -1.94 -8.98
C LEU A 138 20.13 -1.93 -9.02
N ASN A 139 20.78 -2.10 -7.86
CA ASN A 139 22.23 -2.23 -7.76
C ASN A 139 22.79 -3.50 -8.44
N ARG A 140 21.94 -4.47 -8.77
CA ARG A 140 22.30 -5.68 -9.53
C ARG A 140 21.97 -5.57 -11.01
N GLY A 141 21.57 -4.38 -11.48
CA GLY A 141 21.25 -4.11 -12.88
C GLY A 141 19.82 -4.49 -13.30
N ILE A 142 18.94 -4.87 -12.37
CA ILE A 142 17.51 -5.05 -12.68
C ILE A 142 16.87 -3.67 -12.71
N LYS A 143 16.43 -3.24 -13.88
CA LYS A 143 15.78 -1.94 -14.07
C LYS A 143 14.40 -1.88 -13.40
N ALA A 144 13.98 -0.68 -13.05
CA ALA A 144 12.62 -0.44 -12.58
C ALA A 144 11.60 -0.71 -13.72
N PRO A 145 10.42 -1.29 -13.39
CA PRO A 145 9.48 -1.83 -14.38
C PRO A 145 8.67 -0.77 -15.15
#